data_AF-X1MT49-F1
#
_entry.id   AF-X1MT49-F1
#
_cell.length_a   1.000
_cell.length_b   1.000
_cell.length_c   1.000
_cell.angle_alpha   90.00
_cell.angle_beta   90.00
_cell.angle_gamma   90.00
#
_symmetry.space_group_name_H-M   'P 1'
#
loop_
_entity.id
_entity.type
_entity.pdbx_description
1 polymer ?
#
loop_
_entity_poly.entity_id
_entity_poly.type
_entity_poly.pdbx_seq_one_letter_code
_entity_poly.pdbx_strand_id
1 'polypeptide(L)'
;MRLPLTDGDPASIDEPEAIRMMRYAIDHGVNYLDTAYGYHSGRSECIVNRALQDGYRERVKLATKLPVGLVNSAQDFDRFLNEQLERLQTKIDFYLLHGLNG
;
A
#
# COMPACT_ATOMS: atom_id res chain seq x y z
N MET A 1 3.50 4.51 5.21
CA MET A 1 2.23 4.61 5.97
C MET A 1 2.38 3.87 7.29
N ARG A 2 1.87 4.43 8.39
CA ARG A 2 1.77 3.74 9.68
C ARG A 2 0.29 3.61 10.01
N LEU A 3 -0.19 2.38 10.14
CA LEU A 3 -1.57 2.05 10.43
C LEU A 3 -1.73 1.70 11.92
N PRO A 4 -2.92 1.93 12.51
CA PRO A 4 -3.21 1.53 13.88
C PRO A 4 -3.03 0.02 14.05
N LEU A 5 -2.57 -0.40 15.23
CA LEU A 5 -2.29 -1.80 15.55
C LEU A 5 -3.18 -2.28 16.70
N THR A 6 -3.58 -3.55 16.67
CA THR A 6 -4.38 -4.17 17.75
C THR A 6 -3.52 -4.58 18.95
N ASP A 7 -2.30 -5.01 18.67
CA ASP A 7 -1.22 -5.24 19.63
C ASP A 7 0.07 -4.76 18.97
N GLY A 8 1.11 -4.40 19.73
CA GLY A 8 2.30 -3.70 19.21
C GLY A 8 3.09 -4.43 18.09
N ASP A 9 2.63 -5.59 17.59
CA ASP A 9 3.14 -6.25 16.40
C ASP A 9 2.78 -5.45 15.13
N PRO A 10 3.78 -5.02 14.32
CA PRO A 10 3.54 -4.36 13.04
C PRO A 10 2.64 -5.12 12.05
N ALA A 11 2.51 -6.46 12.16
CA ALA A 11 1.64 -7.26 11.32
C ALA A 11 0.16 -7.22 11.76
N SER A 12 -0.11 -6.87 13.01
CA SER A 12 -1.43 -6.87 13.64
C SER A 12 -2.15 -5.53 13.46
N ILE A 13 -2.53 -5.21 12.23
CA ILE A 13 -3.24 -3.97 11.90
C ILE A 13 -4.67 -4.01 12.47
N ASP A 14 -5.09 -2.96 13.17
CA ASP A 14 -6.52 -2.69 13.41
C ASP A 14 -7.16 -2.24 12.10
N GLU A 15 -7.60 -3.22 11.33
CA GLU A 15 -8.11 -3.00 9.99
C GLU A 15 -9.37 -2.11 9.93
N PRO A 16 -10.41 -2.34 10.76
CA PRO A 16 -11.58 -1.46 10.78
C PRO A 16 -11.22 0.00 11.03
N GLU A 17 -10.33 0.27 11.98
CA GLU A 17 -9.89 1.62 12.30
C GLU A 17 -9.02 2.21 11.18
N ALA A 18 -8.11 1.42 10.59
CA ALA A 18 -7.29 1.85 9.46
C ALA A 18 -8.13 2.26 8.24
N ILE A 19 -9.16 1.48 7.90
CA ILE A 19 -10.09 1.78 6.82
C ILE A 19 -10.87 3.06 7.13
N ARG A 20 -11.40 3.18 8.36
CA ARG A 20 -12.14 4.37 8.81
C ARG A 20 -11.30 5.63 8.70
N MET A 21 -10.04 5.58 9.17
CA MET A 21 -9.10 6.70 9.10
C MET A 21 -8.76 7.10 7.66
N MET A 22 -8.48 6.13 6.78
CA MET A 22 -8.17 6.42 5.37
C MET A 22 -9.36 7.02 4.65
N ARG A 23 -10.57 6.46 4.81
CA ARG A 23 -11.79 7.01 4.20
C ARG A 23 -12.10 8.40 4.73
N TYR A 24 -11.98 8.61 6.03
CA TYR A 24 -12.10 9.95 6.62
C TYR A 24 -11.14 10.95 5.99
N ALA A 25 -9.86 10.61 5.82
CA ALA A 25 -8.90 11.48 5.17
C ALA A 25 -9.31 11.81 3.72
N ILE A 26 -9.78 10.82 2.96
CA ILE A 26 -10.23 11.00 1.57
C ILE A 26 -11.49 11.87 1.49
N ASP A 27 -12.43 11.70 2.42
CA ASP A 27 -13.62 12.53 2.56
C ASP A 27 -13.30 13.99 2.85
N HIS A 28 -12.13 14.25 3.44
CA HIS A 28 -11.65 15.59 3.75
C HIS A 28 -10.58 16.10 2.77
N GLY A 29 -10.52 15.50 1.57
CA GLY A 29 -9.77 16.03 0.44
C GLY A 29 -8.38 15.42 0.22
N VAL A 30 -7.95 14.45 1.03
CA VAL A 30 -6.75 13.67 0.70
C VAL A 30 -7.00 12.85 -0.56
N ASN A 31 -6.19 13.07 -1.59
CA ASN A 31 -6.35 12.42 -2.90
C ASN A 31 -5.08 11.66 -3.33
N TYR A 32 -4.16 11.39 -2.41
CA TYR A 32 -2.94 10.63 -2.66
C TYR A 32 -2.68 9.68 -1.50
N LEU A 33 -2.62 8.38 -1.80
CA LEU A 33 -2.27 7.34 -0.83
C LEU A 33 -0.95 6.68 -1.21
N ASP A 34 -0.07 6.55 -0.23
CA ASP A 34 1.23 5.90 -0.37
C ASP A 34 1.32 4.66 0.51
N THR A 35 1.62 3.52 -0.10
CA THR A 35 1.93 2.26 0.57
C THR A 35 3.28 1.72 0.08
N ALA A 36 3.72 0.55 0.54
CA ALA A 36 4.90 -0.12 0.01
C ALA A 36 4.87 -1.61 0.29
N TYR A 37 5.61 -2.38 -0.50
CA TYR A 37 5.69 -3.85 -0.44
C TYR A 37 5.91 -4.42 0.98
N GLY A 38 6.78 -3.80 1.76
CA GLY A 38 7.16 -4.29 3.10
C GLY A 38 6.39 -3.67 4.26
N TYR A 39 5.51 -2.68 4.04
CA TYR A 39 4.82 -2.00 5.14
C TYR A 39 3.90 -2.96 5.88
N HIS A 40 3.98 -2.92 7.21
CA HIS A 40 3.22 -3.81 8.10
C HIS A 40 3.38 -5.28 7.74
N SER A 41 4.64 -5.73 7.58
CA SER A 41 4.96 -7.11 7.21
C SER A 41 4.26 -7.56 5.91
N GLY A 42 4.14 -6.63 4.95
CA GLY A 42 3.47 -6.83 3.66
C GLY A 42 1.95 -6.80 3.68
N ARG A 43 1.31 -6.40 4.80
CA ARG A 43 -0.15 -6.36 4.92
C ARG A 43 -0.77 -5.06 4.44
N SER A 44 -0.01 -3.96 4.42
CA SER A 44 -0.54 -2.61 4.17
C SER A 44 -1.30 -2.49 2.83
N GLU A 45 -0.81 -3.11 1.76
CA GLU A 45 -1.44 -3.05 0.43
C GLU A 45 -2.85 -3.65 0.41
N CYS A 46 -3.06 -4.78 1.09
CA CYS A 46 -4.38 -5.40 1.21
C CYS A 46 -5.38 -4.49 1.95
N ILE A 47 -4.93 -3.77 2.98
CA ILE A 47 -5.79 -2.86 3.75
C ILE A 47 -6.13 -1.61 2.92
N VAL A 48 -5.15 -1.09 2.16
CA VAL A 48 -5.39 0.02 1.22
C VAL A 48 -6.42 -0.38 0.16
N ASN A 49 -6.32 -1.58 -0.43
CA ASN A 49 -7.33 -2.09 -1.34
C ASN A 49 -8.74 -2.03 -0.73
N ARG A 50 -8.92 -2.58 0.47
CA ARG A 50 -10.21 -2.58 1.17
C ARG A 50 -10.75 -1.18 1.43
N ALA A 51 -9.87 -0.24 1.80
CA ALA A 51 -10.25 1.16 1.99
C ALA A 51 -10.71 1.85 0.69
N LEU A 52 -10.14 1.45 -0.46
CA LEU A 52 -10.43 2.02 -1.78
C LEU A 52 -11.66 1.41 -2.48
N GLN A 53 -12.29 0.39 -1.91
CA GLN A 53 -13.58 -0.12 -2.38
C GLN A 53 -14.69 0.94 -2.26
N ASP A 54 -15.89 0.64 -2.75
CA ASP A 54 -17.06 1.52 -2.67
C ASP A 54 -16.86 2.91 -3.32
N GLY A 55 -16.11 2.95 -4.42
CA GLY A 55 -15.88 4.18 -5.21
C GLY A 55 -14.75 5.08 -4.71
N TYR A 56 -14.10 4.76 -3.59
CA TYR A 56 -12.97 5.54 -3.08
C TYR A 56 -11.75 5.49 -4.01
N ARG A 57 -11.58 4.42 -4.79
CA ARG A 57 -10.47 4.27 -5.74
C ARG A 57 -10.38 5.43 -6.75
N GLU A 58 -11.52 5.90 -7.25
CA GLU A 58 -11.55 6.98 -8.26
C GLU A 58 -11.21 8.37 -7.68
N ARG A 59 -11.19 8.48 -6.35
CA ARG A 59 -10.97 9.74 -5.64
C ARG A 59 -9.51 9.98 -5.28
N VAL A 60 -8.64 8.99 -5.50
CA VAL A 60 -7.22 9.07 -5.11
C VAL A 60 -6.28 8.65 -6.23
N LYS A 61 -5.04 9.12 -6.13
CA LYS A 61 -3.88 8.54 -6.77
C LYS A 61 -3.18 7.58 -5.81
N LEU A 62 -2.88 6.39 -6.29
CA LEU A 62 -2.29 5.32 -5.49
C LEU A 62 -0.84 5.11 -5.86
N ALA A 63 0.04 5.21 -4.86
CA ALA A 63 1.46 4.91 -4.97
C ALA A 63 1.84 3.65 -4.18
N THR A 64 2.68 2.82 -4.77
CA THR A 64 3.44 1.78 -4.05
C THR A 64 4.87 1.77 -4.53
N LYS A 65 5.71 0.92 -3.93
CA LYS A 65 7.17 0.97 -4.12
C LYS A 65 7.74 -0.43 -4.36
N LEU A 66 8.62 -0.52 -5.35
CA LEU A 66 9.47 -1.68 -5.60
C LEU A 66 10.43 -1.85 -4.41
N PRO A 67 10.48 -3.02 -3.75
CA PRO A 67 11.41 -3.27 -2.66
C PRO A 67 12.82 -3.50 -3.20
N VAL A 68 13.53 -2.43 -3.58
CA VAL A 68 14.83 -2.48 -4.27
C VAL A 68 15.83 -3.41 -3.59
N GLY A 69 15.91 -3.41 -2.26
CA GLY A 69 16.82 -4.28 -1.50
C GLY A 69 16.51 -5.80 -1.59
N LEU A 70 15.37 -6.19 -2.15
CA LEU A 70 14.99 -7.60 -2.40
C LEU A 70 15.15 -8.01 -3.87
N VAL A 71 15.47 -7.07 -4.76
CA VAL A 71 15.63 -7.31 -6.21
C VAL A 71 17.04 -7.82 -6.47
N ASN A 72 17.16 -9.04 -7.01
CA ASN A 72 18.45 -9.68 -7.34
C ASN A 72 18.62 -9.89 -8.85
N SER A 73 17.53 -9.78 -9.61
CA SER A 73 17.48 -9.98 -11.05
C SER A 73 16.41 -9.09 -11.69
N ALA A 74 16.47 -8.92 -13.02
CA ALA A 74 15.45 -8.15 -13.75
C ALA A 74 14.05 -8.79 -13.62
N GLN A 75 13.98 -10.11 -13.56
CA GLN A 75 12.73 -10.87 -13.42
C GLN A 75 12.02 -10.60 -12.08
N ASP A 76 12.76 -10.21 -11.04
CA ASP A 76 12.16 -9.87 -9.75
C ASP A 76 11.27 -8.62 -9.85
N PHE A 77 11.52 -7.73 -10.83
CA PHE A 77 10.68 -6.56 -11.05
C PHE A 77 9.23 -6.96 -11.38
N ASP A 78 9.06 -7.84 -12.37
CA ASP A 78 7.74 -8.33 -12.77
C ASP A 78 7.09 -9.13 -11.65
N ARG A 79 7.86 -9.96 -10.94
CA ARG A 79 7.35 -10.71 -9.79
C ARG A 79 6.77 -9.77 -8.73
N PHE A 80 7.54 -8.79 -8.26
CA PHE A 80 7.09 -7.88 -7.21
C PHE A 80 5.94 -6.99 -7.67
N LEU A 81 6.00 -6.47 -8.89
CA LEU A 81 4.90 -5.69 -9.45
C LEU A 81 3.60 -6.50 -9.51
N ASN A 82 3.67 -7.75 -9.98
CA ASN A 82 2.49 -8.64 -10.06
C ASN A 82 1.93 -8.95 -8.68
N GLU A 83 2.77 -9.29 -7.69
CA GLU A 83 2.32 -9.50 -6.32
C GLU A 83 1.64 -8.26 -5.72
N GLN A 84 2.15 -7.06 -6.01
CA GLN A 84 1.54 -5.81 -5.53
C GLN A 84 0.22 -5.51 -6.22
N LEU A 85 0.11 -5.77 -7.53
CA LEU A 85 -1.15 -5.68 -8.26
C LEU A 85 -2.17 -6.69 -7.72
N GLU A 86 -1.75 -7.90 -7.36
CA GLU A 86 -2.60 -8.90 -6.72
C GLU A 86 -3.05 -8.48 -5.31
N ARG A 87 -2.19 -7.84 -4.51
CA ARG A 87 -2.61 -7.34 -3.18
C ARG A 87 -3.55 -6.15 -3.28
N LEU A 88 -3.25 -5.22 -4.19
CA LEU A 88 -3.98 -3.98 -4.39
C LEU A 88 -5.30 -4.18 -5.17
N GLN A 89 -5.40 -5.22 -6.00
CA GLN A 89 -6.56 -5.52 -6.87
C GLN A 89 -7.00 -4.32 -7.72
N THR A 90 -6.07 -3.43 -8.07
CA THR A 90 -6.33 -2.22 -8.84
C THR A 90 -5.05 -1.71 -9.49
N LYS A 91 -5.19 -0.76 -10.42
CA LYS A 91 -4.05 -0.12 -11.07
C LYS A 91 -3.25 0.74 -10.07
N ILE A 92 -1.94 0.80 -10.26
CA ILE A 92 -1.03 1.68 -9.53
C ILE A 92 -0.84 2.96 -10.38
N ASP A 93 -1.01 4.14 -9.78
CA ASP A 93 -0.79 5.42 -10.48
C ASP A 93 0.69 5.83 -10.45
N PHE A 94 1.39 5.51 -9.36
CA PHE A 94 2.82 5.80 -9.19
C PHE A 94 3.55 4.58 -8.65
N TYR A 95 4.58 4.13 -9.36
CA TYR A 95 5.44 3.05 -8.90
C TYR A 95 6.85 3.57 -8.64
N LEU A 96 7.25 3.57 -7.37
CA LEU A 96 8.47 4.21 -6.89
C LEU A 96 9.56 3.18 -6.59
N LEU A 97 10.81 3.61 -6.56
CA LEU A 97 11.90 2.81 -5.98
C LEU A 97 11.94 3.07 -4.47
N HIS A 98 11.87 2.03 -3.65
CA HIS A 98 11.80 2.13 -2.18
C HIS A 98 13.15 2.46 -1.53
N GLY A 99 13.86 3.44 -2.10
CA GLY A 99 15.22 3.81 -1.75
C GLY A 99 16.23 3.25 -2.74
N LEU A 100 17.18 4.10 -3.13
CA LEU A 100 18.42 3.71 -3.78
C LEU A 100 19.50 3.87 -2.72
N ASN A 101 20.04 2.75 -2.25
CA ASN A 101 21.23 2.78 -1.41
C ASN A 101 22.44 2.88 -2.33
N GLY A 102 23.28 3.87 -2.10
CA GLY A 102 24.60 4.02 -2.74
C GLY A 102 25.70 3.30 -1.97
#